data_AF-A0A952I113-F1
#
_entry.id   AF-A0A952I113-F1
#
_cell.length_a   1.000
_cell.length_b   1.000
_cell.length_c   1.000
_cell.angle_alpha   90.00
_cell.angle_beta   90.00
_cell.angle_gamma   90.00
#
_symmetry.space_group_name_H-M   'P 1'
#
loop_
_entity.id
_entity.type
_entity.pdbx_description
1 polymer ?
#
loop_
_entity_poly.entity_id
_entity_poly.type
_entity_poly.pdbx_seq_one_letter_code
_entity_poly.pdbx_strand_id
1 'polypeptide(L)'
;MNLKTFPILLLTICQLIIFSNLIAQEGDHPKPATLKIGATAPDFNLPGVDGKNYSLKDFSSSKALVIIFSCNHCPTAQAYEDRMIQLTKDYKDKSV
;
A
#
# COMPACT_ATOMS: atom_id res chain seq x y z
N MET A 1 29.42 7.90 -43.38
CA MET A 1 28.34 8.41 -42.50
C MET A 1 27.80 9.68 -43.15
N ASN A 2 26.53 9.70 -43.56
CA ASN A 2 26.01 10.76 -44.43
C ASN A 2 25.49 11.93 -43.59
N LEU A 3 25.80 13.18 -43.95
CA LEU A 3 25.42 14.36 -43.14
C LEU A 3 23.89 14.50 -43.00
N LYS A 4 23.12 13.85 -43.87
CA LYS A 4 21.65 13.79 -43.85
C LYS A 4 21.06 12.77 -42.87
N THR A 5 21.82 11.76 -42.44
CA THR A 5 21.32 10.71 -41.52
C THR A 5 21.38 11.13 -40.05
N PHE A 6 22.19 12.13 -39.70
CA PHE A 6 22.34 12.65 -38.34
C PHE A 6 21.07 13.34 -37.77
N PRO A 7 20.39 14.26 -38.48
CA PRO A 7 19.18 14.90 -37.96
C PRO A 7 18.00 13.92 -37.85
N ILE A 8 17.91 12.93 -38.74
CA ILE A 8 16.85 11.90 -38.71
C ILE A 8 17.01 11.01 -37.46
N LEU A 9 18.24 10.59 -37.15
CA LEU A 9 18.54 9.81 -35.95
C LEU A 9 18.22 10.59 -34.66
N LEU A 10 18.52 11.89 -34.65
CA LEU A 10 18.20 12.74 -33.51
C LEU A 10 16.68 12.90 -33.31
N LEU A 11 15.92 13.03 -34.40
CA LEU A 11 14.47 13.18 -34.36
C LEU A 11 13.77 11.90 -33.86
N THR A 12 14.22 10.72 -34.29
CA THR A 12 13.65 9.44 -33.87
C THR A 12 13.96 9.12 -32.41
N ILE A 13 15.16 9.46 -31.93
CA ILE A 13 15.51 9.36 -30.51
C ILE A 13 14.62 10.29 -29.68
N CYS A 14 14.39 11.52 -30.15
CA CYS A 14 13.52 12.47 -29.47
C CYS A 14 12.06 11.99 -29.39
N GLN A 15 11.53 11.42 -30.48
CA GLN A 15 10.20 10.81 -30.51
C GLN A 15 10.06 9.62 -29.56
N LEU A 16 11.08 8.76 -29.45
CA LEU A 16 11.11 7.63 -28.52
C LEU A 16 11.11 8.09 -27.05
N ILE A 17 11.87 9.14 -26.74
CA ILE A 17 11.90 9.73 -25.39
C ILE A 17 10.53 10.30 -25.02
N ILE A 18 9.87 11.04 -25.93
CA ILE A 18 8.55 11.61 -25.68
C ILE A 18 7.50 10.51 -25.44
N PHE A 19 7.52 9.43 -26.23
CA PHE A 19 6.58 8.32 -26.08
C PHE A 19 6.77 7.55 -24.77
N SER A 20 8.02 7.44 -24.30
CA SER A 20 8.35 6.80 -23.01
C SER A 20 7.76 7.57 -21.82
N ASN A 21 7.79 8.90 -21.86
CA ASN A 21 7.23 9.74 -20.78
C ASN A 21 5.69 9.69 -20.72
N LEU A 22 5.00 9.36 -21.83
CA LEU A 22 3.55 9.24 -21.86
C LEU A 22 3.03 7.98 -21.14
N ILE A 23 3.87 6.94 -21.03
CA ILE A 23 3.51 5.67 -20.38
C ILE A 23 3.77 5.72 -18.86
N ALA A 24 4.57 6.68 -18.39
CA ALA A 24 4.99 6.81 -16.99
C ALA A 24 4.09 7.74 -16.15
N GLN A 25 2.78 7.75 -16.39
CA GLN A 25 1.85 8.49 -15.53
C GLN A 25 1.49 7.62 -14.32
N GLU A 26 2.28 7.71 -13.25
CA GLU A 26 1.81 7.32 -11.92
C GLU A 26 0.63 8.22 -11.57
N GLY A 27 -0.55 7.61 -11.37
CA GLY A 27 -1.76 8.37 -11.03
C GLY A 27 -1.53 9.17 -9.75
N ASP A 28 -1.92 10.44 -9.77
CA ASP A 28 -1.94 11.31 -8.58
C ASP A 28 -3.04 10.80 -7.63
N HIS A 29 -2.71 9.77 -6.85
CA HIS A 29 -3.58 9.26 -5.81
C HIS A 29 -3.44 10.17 -4.59
N PRO A 30 -4.54 10.74 -4.07
CA PRO A 30 -4.48 11.59 -2.89
C PRO A 30 -3.88 10.80 -1.73
N LYS A 31 -2.78 11.31 -1.17
CA LYS A 31 -2.11 10.68 -0.04
C LYS A 31 -3.03 10.69 1.18
N PRO A 32 -3.27 9.53 1.83
CA PRO A 32 -4.07 9.49 3.04
C PRO A 32 -3.39 10.31 4.14
N ALA A 33 -4.19 11.06 4.90
CA ALA A 33 -3.68 11.83 6.03
C ALA A 33 -3.22 10.89 7.16
N THR A 34 -2.03 11.13 7.71
CA THR A 34 -1.52 10.38 8.85
C THR A 34 -2.23 10.83 10.14
N LEU A 35 -2.75 9.87 10.91
CA LEU A 35 -3.34 10.15 12.21
C LEU A 35 -2.27 10.64 13.19
N LYS A 36 -2.60 11.68 13.97
CA LYS A 36 -1.73 12.16 15.06
C LYS A 36 -1.72 11.15 16.21
N ILE A 37 -0.61 11.08 16.93
CA ILE A 37 -0.52 10.29 18.16
C ILE A 37 -1.56 10.80 19.16
N GLY A 38 -2.33 9.89 19.77
CA GLY A 38 -3.43 10.21 20.68
C GLY A 38 -4.75 10.56 20.00
N ALA A 39 -4.81 10.60 18.67
CA ALA A 39 -6.09 10.70 17.96
C ALA A 39 -6.93 9.44 18.22
N THR A 40 -8.24 9.63 18.42
CA THR A 40 -9.19 8.52 18.50
C THR A 40 -9.17 7.72 17.21
N ALA A 41 -9.18 6.39 17.33
CA ALA A 41 -9.28 5.50 16.18
C ALA A 41 -10.60 5.76 15.44
N PRO A 42 -10.59 5.95 14.10
CA PRO A 42 -11.81 6.03 13.31
C PRO A 42 -12.60 4.73 13.41
N ASP A 43 -13.91 4.82 13.58
CA ASP A 43 -14.77 3.65 13.62
C ASP A 43 -14.86 2.96 12.25
N PHE A 44 -15.17 1.67 12.26
CA PHE A 44 -15.33 0.86 11.07
C PHE A 44 -16.40 -0.22 11.26
N ASN A 45 -16.92 -0.72 10.14
CA ASN A 45 -17.81 -1.87 10.10
C ASN A 45 -17.49 -2.65 8.83
N LEU A 46 -16.59 -3.65 8.95
CA LEU A 46 -16.00 -4.34 7.81
C LEU A 46 -16.28 -5.85 7.86
N PRO A 47 -16.54 -6.49 6.71
CA PRO A 47 -16.73 -7.93 6.65
C PRO A 47 -15.40 -8.68 6.86
N GLY A 48 -15.45 -9.72 7.68
CA GLY A 48 -14.38 -10.68 7.87
C GLY A 48 -14.49 -11.87 6.91
N VAL A 49 -13.43 -12.66 6.83
CA VAL A 49 -13.37 -13.90 6.02
C VAL A 49 -14.30 -15.00 6.53
N ASP A 50 -14.81 -14.86 7.75
CA ASP A 50 -15.79 -15.75 8.39
C ASP A 50 -17.25 -15.34 8.14
N GLY A 51 -17.48 -14.29 7.33
CA GLY A 51 -18.81 -13.78 7.02
C GLY A 51 -19.44 -12.92 8.11
N LYS A 52 -18.73 -12.63 9.20
CA LYS A 52 -19.18 -11.68 10.23
C LYS A 52 -18.67 -10.28 9.93
N ASN A 53 -19.39 -9.28 10.41
CA ASN A 53 -18.89 -7.90 10.40
C ASN A 53 -18.19 -7.59 11.73
N TYR A 54 -17.08 -6.85 11.64
CA TYR A 54 -16.26 -6.40 12.77
C TYR A 54 -16.21 -4.87 12.83
N SER A 55 -16.15 -4.36 14.05
CA SER A 55 -16.08 -2.94 14.39
C SER A 55 -15.18 -2.71 15.61
N LEU A 56 -14.82 -1.46 15.91
CA LEU A 56 -13.91 -1.16 17.04
C LEU A 56 -14.42 -1.71 18.38
N LYS A 57 -15.74 -1.65 18.61
CA LYS A 57 -16.36 -2.11 19.87
C LYS A 57 -16.20 -3.61 20.12
N ASP A 58 -16.05 -4.41 19.07
CA ASP A 58 -15.92 -5.88 19.18
C ASP A 58 -14.59 -6.28 19.83
N PHE A 59 -13.63 -5.36 19.90
CA PHE A 59 -12.31 -5.54 20.51
C PHE A 59 -12.14 -4.76 21.84
N SER A 60 -13.23 -4.26 22.41
CA SER A 60 -13.20 -3.39 23.61
C SER A 60 -12.67 -4.05 24.89
N SER A 61 -12.59 -5.38 24.93
CA SER A 61 -12.02 -6.14 26.05
C SER A 61 -10.49 -6.24 26.01
N SER A 62 -9.85 -5.91 24.88
CA SER A 62 -8.40 -5.93 24.73
C SER A 62 -7.76 -4.66 25.31
N LYS A 63 -6.53 -4.80 25.83
CA LYS A 63 -5.74 -3.66 26.33
C LYS A 63 -5.21 -2.79 25.21
N ALA A 64 -4.97 -3.39 24.04
CA ALA A 64 -4.58 -2.69 22.83
C ALA A 64 -5.21 -3.38 21.62
N LEU A 65 -5.39 -2.64 20.53
CA LEU A 65 -5.80 -3.15 19.23
C LEU A 65 -4.79 -2.65 18.20
N VAL A 66 -4.26 -3.57 17.39
CA VAL A 66 -3.35 -3.26 16.28
C VAL A 66 -4.10 -3.47 14.96
N ILE A 67 -4.21 -2.42 14.16
CA ILE A 67 -4.83 -2.46 12.82
C ILE A 67 -3.72 -2.40 11.78
N ILE A 68 -3.64 -3.43 10.93
CA ILE A 68 -2.64 -3.53 9.87
C ILE A 68 -3.35 -3.42 8.51
N PHE A 69 -2.99 -2.39 7.74
CA PHE A 69 -3.39 -2.26 6.34
C PHE A 69 -2.39 -3.01 5.46
N SER A 70 -2.84 -4.06 4.78
CA SER A 70 -2.02 -4.91 3.92
C SER A 70 -2.68 -5.13 2.56
N CYS A 71 -1.99 -5.78 1.62
CA CYS A 71 -2.60 -6.27 0.39
C CYS A 71 -1.94 -7.57 -0.10
N ASN A 72 -2.69 -8.33 -0.90
CA ASN A 72 -2.29 -9.69 -1.30
C ASN A 72 -1.25 -9.70 -2.44
N HIS A 73 -1.10 -8.59 -3.17
CA HIS A 73 -0.30 -8.56 -4.41
C HIS A 73 0.95 -7.68 -4.31
N CYS A 74 1.17 -6.97 -3.20
CA CYS A 74 2.36 -6.14 -3.04
C CYS A 74 3.52 -7.03 -2.57
N PRO A 75 4.66 -7.05 -3.30
CA PRO A 75 5.83 -7.83 -2.89
C PRO A 75 6.29 -7.49 -1.48
N THR A 76 6.21 -6.20 -1.10
CA THR A 76 6.56 -5.75 0.26
C THR A 76 5.60 -6.30 1.31
N ALA A 77 4.29 -6.34 1.03
CA ALA A 77 3.32 -6.87 1.98
C ALA A 77 3.52 -8.38 2.20
N GLN A 78 3.74 -9.13 1.11
CA GLN A 78 4.04 -10.56 1.16
C GLN A 78 5.31 -10.84 1.96
N ALA A 79 6.38 -10.04 1.75
CA ALA A 79 7.63 -10.19 2.49
C ALA A 79 7.48 -9.97 4.01
N TYR A 80 6.43 -9.27 4.46
CA TYR A 80 6.16 -9.01 5.88
C TYR A 80 5.18 -10.01 6.51
N GLU A 81 4.60 -10.94 5.75
CA GLU A 81 3.56 -11.85 6.21
C GLU A 81 3.98 -12.69 7.43
N ASP A 82 5.15 -13.33 7.36
CA ASP A 82 5.68 -14.13 8.47
C ASP A 82 5.86 -13.31 9.76
N ARG A 83 6.21 -12.02 9.63
CA ARG A 83 6.36 -11.11 10.77
C ARG A 83 5.03 -10.78 11.40
N MET A 84 3.97 -10.60 10.59
CA MET A 84 2.62 -10.38 11.09
C MET A 84 2.10 -11.61 11.83
N ILE A 85 2.34 -12.81 11.29
CA ILE A 85 1.99 -14.08 11.94
C ILE A 85 2.74 -14.23 13.27
N GLN A 86 4.02 -13.90 13.30
CA GLN A 86 4.82 -13.97 14.53
C GLN A 86 4.33 -12.97 15.57
N LEU A 87 4.00 -11.74 15.16
CA LEU A 87 3.44 -10.73 16.06
C LEU A 87 2.17 -11.23 16.76
N THR A 88 1.26 -11.86 16.01
CA THR A 88 0.05 -12.45 16.60
C THR A 88 0.39 -13.54 17.62
N LYS A 89 1.35 -14.43 17.31
CA LYS A 89 1.79 -15.49 18.23
C LYS A 89 2.38 -14.93 19.53
N ASP A 90 3.17 -13.86 19.43
CA ASP A 90 3.87 -13.26 20.57
C ASP A 90 2.93 -12.53 21.56
N TYR A 91 1.75 -12.09 21.08
CA TYR A 91 0.87 -11.19 21.81
C TYR A 91 -0.55 -11.70 22.05
N LYS A 92 -1.00 -12.78 21.40
CA LYS A 92 -2.37 -13.33 21.58
C LYS A 92 -2.76 -13.58 23.04
N ASP A 93 -1.80 -13.97 23.89
CA ASP A 93 -2.04 -14.29 25.31
C ASP A 93 -1.77 -13.08 26.23
N LYS A 94 -1.57 -11.88 25.66
CA LYS A 94 -1.22 -10.64 26.36
C LYS A 94 -2.30 -9.56 26.27
N SER A 95 -3.53 -9.96 25.92
CA SER A 95 -4.68 -9.06 25.77
C SER A 95 -4.48 -7.98 24.68
N VAL A 96 -3.87 -8.38 23.56
CA VAL A 96 -3.67 -7.56 22.36
C VAL A 96 -4.24 -8.31 21.16
#